data_AF-A0A529XE62-F1
#
_entry.id   AF-A0A529XE62-F1
#
_cell.length_a   1.000
_cell.length_b   1.000
_cell.length_c   1.000
_cell.angle_alpha   90.00
_cell.angle_beta   90.00
_cell.angle_gamma   90.00
#
_symmetry.space_group_name_H-M   'P 1'
#
loop_
_entity.id
_entity.type
_entity.pdbx_description
1 polymer ?
#
loop_
_entity_poly.entity_id
_entity_poly.type
_entity_poly.pdbx_seq_one_letter_code
_entity_poly.pdbx_strand_id
1 'polypeptide(L)'
;MTTARVWHPVALSASIEPGSSAGTHIDGKEFVVWRDNSGAPHVWEDRCPHRGMKLSFGFVRGDHIACLYHGWQYDTAGQCRHIPAHPELDVPGSIRVPVFQTVEAAGMIWVATEPTESAPPAPQETGETVPVRSVFFGAAVDAVLAAIETTPSRPFSDEAAASVLRQIDGRLYALTVGNDMLLLGLHSLSGERTALHVVIAGPAARYAGKGQAHFLAWTAELRHRIEAQPAAAVAA
;
A
#
# COMPACT_ATOMS: atom_id res chain seq x y z
N MET A 1 -5.88 19.16 -14.89
CA MET A 1 -5.08 17.91 -14.84
C MET A 1 -5.11 17.43 -13.41
N THR A 2 -5.79 16.33 -13.10
CA THR A 2 -5.96 15.88 -11.71
C THR A 2 -4.66 15.31 -11.18
N THR A 3 -4.24 15.84 -10.03
CA THR A 3 -3.01 15.53 -9.27
C THR A 3 -2.88 14.09 -8.78
N ALA A 4 -3.91 13.27 -8.98
CA ALA A 4 -4.14 12.01 -8.28
C ALA A 4 -3.82 10.74 -9.07
N ARG A 5 -3.61 10.85 -10.39
CA ARG A 5 -3.28 9.67 -11.22
C ARG A 5 -1.86 9.16 -11.00
N VAL A 6 -0.95 10.01 -10.49
CA VAL A 6 0.44 9.64 -10.21
C VAL A 6 0.62 8.96 -8.85
N TRP A 7 -0.30 9.19 -7.90
CA TRP A 7 -0.20 8.64 -6.55
C TRP A 7 -0.89 7.28 -6.43
N HIS A 8 -0.18 6.29 -5.88
CA HIS A 8 -0.67 4.94 -5.63
C HIS A 8 -0.51 4.58 -4.15
N PRO A 9 -1.58 4.18 -3.45
CA PRO A 9 -1.46 3.67 -2.08
C PRO A 9 -0.93 2.25 -2.17
N VAL A 10 0.26 1.97 -1.63
CA VAL A 10 0.96 0.69 -1.84
C VAL A 10 0.96 -0.24 -0.63
N ALA A 11 0.72 0.31 0.56
CA ALA A 11 0.64 -0.45 1.80
C ALA A 11 -0.14 0.34 2.85
N LEU A 12 -0.68 -0.37 3.84
CA LEU A 12 -1.02 0.26 5.12
C LEU A 12 0.28 0.66 5.82
N SER A 13 0.34 1.87 6.38
CA SER A 13 1.52 2.37 7.11
C SER A 13 1.94 1.40 8.22
N ALA A 14 0.97 0.93 9.00
CA ALA A 14 1.18 0.00 10.11
C ALA A 14 1.59 -1.43 9.68
N SER A 15 1.48 -1.78 8.39
CA SER A 15 1.91 -3.10 7.90
C SER A 15 3.41 -3.16 7.56
N ILE A 16 4.09 -2.01 7.48
CA ILE A 16 5.53 -1.93 7.26
C ILE A 16 6.15 -1.40 8.54
N GLU A 17 6.61 -2.31 9.40
CA GLU A 17 7.23 -1.97 10.68
C GLU A 17 8.62 -1.33 10.48
N PRO A 18 9.11 -0.48 11.40
CA PRO A 18 10.47 0.01 11.34
C PRO A 18 11.49 -1.13 11.26
N GLY A 19 12.42 -1.07 10.30
CA GLY A 19 13.39 -2.12 10.06
C GLY A 19 12.88 -3.32 9.24
N SER A 20 11.75 -3.16 8.54
CA SER A 20 11.15 -4.20 7.67
C SER A 20 10.97 -3.73 6.23
N SER A 21 10.75 -4.70 5.34
CA SER A 21 10.46 -4.49 3.92
C SER A 21 9.41 -5.46 3.40
N ALA A 22 8.66 -5.05 2.38
CA ALA A 22 7.71 -5.88 1.65
C ALA A 22 7.71 -5.53 0.16
N GLY A 23 7.36 -6.51 -0.68
CA GLY A 23 7.20 -6.30 -2.12
C GLY A 23 5.76 -5.96 -2.47
N THR A 24 5.58 -5.11 -3.48
CA THR A 24 4.28 -4.82 -4.10
C THR A 24 4.43 -4.66 -5.61
N HIS A 25 3.32 -4.51 -6.32
CA HIS A 25 3.31 -4.23 -7.75
C HIS A 25 2.43 -3.04 -8.06
N ILE A 26 2.78 -2.29 -9.11
CA ILE A 26 1.90 -1.31 -9.74
C ILE A 26 1.91 -1.62 -11.23
N ASP A 27 0.75 -2.01 -11.77
CA ASP A 27 0.57 -2.28 -13.20
C ASP A 27 1.65 -3.23 -13.77
N GLY A 28 2.00 -4.27 -13.01
CA GLY A 28 2.98 -5.29 -13.36
C GLY A 28 4.44 -4.94 -13.06
N LYS A 29 4.75 -3.68 -12.69
CA LYS A 29 6.10 -3.27 -12.24
C LYS A 29 6.28 -3.56 -10.76
N GLU A 30 7.48 -3.95 -10.35
CA GLU A 30 7.76 -4.40 -8.98
C GLU A 30 8.42 -3.31 -8.14
N PHE A 31 7.91 -3.14 -6.92
CA PHE A 31 8.37 -2.12 -5.98
C PHE A 31 8.65 -2.76 -4.61
N VAL A 32 9.69 -2.28 -3.94
CA VAL A 32 9.94 -2.56 -2.53
C VAL A 32 9.42 -1.38 -1.72
N VAL A 33 8.58 -1.67 -0.74
CA VAL A 33 8.19 -0.73 0.32
C VAL A 33 8.97 -1.13 1.56
N TRP A 34 9.75 -0.22 2.13
CA TRP A 34 10.53 -0.50 3.33
C TRP A 34 10.50 0.69 4.28
N ARG A 35 10.72 0.44 5.57
CA ARG A 35 10.74 1.49 6.58
C ARG A 35 12.06 1.42 7.32
N ASP A 36 12.78 2.54 7.34
CA ASP A 36 14.03 2.62 8.09
C ASP A 36 13.78 2.55 9.61
N ASN A 37 14.85 2.42 10.39
CA ASN A 37 14.75 2.33 11.84
C ASN A 37 14.31 3.65 12.52
N SER A 38 14.36 4.78 11.82
CA SER A 38 13.78 6.05 12.31
C SER A 38 12.25 6.10 12.13
N GLY A 39 11.72 5.19 11.31
CA GLY A 39 10.32 5.10 10.99
C GLY A 39 9.94 5.79 9.68
N ALA A 40 10.87 6.27 8.86
CA ALA A 40 10.51 6.87 7.57
C ALA A 40 10.26 5.79 6.50
N PRO A 41 9.15 5.86 5.74
CA PRO A 41 8.86 4.92 4.67
C PRO A 41 9.56 5.32 3.36
N HIS A 42 10.00 4.31 2.62
CA HIS A 42 10.70 4.44 1.35
C HIS A 42 10.09 3.47 0.33
N VAL A 43 10.00 3.89 -0.93
CA VAL A 43 9.50 3.03 -2.03
C VAL A 43 10.45 3.10 -3.21
N TRP A 44 10.99 1.96 -3.62
CA TRP A 44 11.98 1.86 -4.70
C TRP A 44 11.59 0.80 -5.71
N GLU A 45 12.30 0.74 -6.83
CA GLU A 45 12.25 -0.43 -7.72
C GLU A 45 12.74 -1.66 -6.95
N ASP A 46 12.02 -2.79 -7.05
CA ASP A 46 12.38 -4.02 -6.33
C ASP A 46 13.45 -4.84 -7.06
N ARG A 47 14.56 -4.20 -7.43
CA ARG A 47 15.66 -4.83 -8.16
C ARG A 47 17.01 -4.29 -7.72
N CYS A 48 17.86 -5.20 -7.23
CA CYS A 48 19.25 -4.92 -6.92
C CYS A 48 20.07 -4.73 -8.22
N PRO A 49 20.72 -3.57 -8.45
CA PRO A 49 21.51 -3.30 -9.66
C PRO A 49 22.66 -4.28 -9.93
N HIS A 50 23.08 -5.07 -8.94
CA HIS A 50 24.15 -6.05 -9.12
C HIS A 50 23.70 -7.23 -10.00
N ARG A 51 22.64 -7.95 -9.61
CA ARG A 51 22.17 -9.19 -10.30
C ARG A 51 20.65 -9.37 -10.31
N GLY A 52 19.90 -8.29 -10.05
CA GLY A 52 18.44 -8.29 -10.15
C GLY A 52 17.69 -9.01 -9.01
N MET A 53 18.36 -9.39 -7.91
CA MET A 53 17.65 -9.92 -6.74
C MET A 53 16.70 -8.87 -6.18
N LYS A 54 15.51 -9.28 -5.78
CA LYS A 54 14.52 -8.41 -5.11
C LYS A 54 15.09 -7.89 -3.78
N LEU A 55 14.99 -6.59 -3.60
CA LEU A 55 15.38 -5.91 -2.36
C LEU A 55 14.32 -6.07 -1.27
N SER A 56 13.07 -6.38 -1.63
CA SER A 56 12.00 -6.69 -0.68
C SER A 56 12.28 -7.91 0.20
N PHE A 57 13.15 -8.84 -0.25
CA PHE A 57 13.68 -9.94 0.56
C PHE A 57 14.94 -9.58 1.36
N GLY A 58 15.41 -8.34 1.28
CA GLY A 58 16.59 -7.86 1.95
C GLY A 58 16.39 -7.62 3.46
N PHE A 59 17.41 -7.03 4.07
CA PHE A 59 17.39 -6.70 5.49
C PHE A 59 17.57 -5.20 5.68
N VAL A 60 16.60 -4.55 6.31
CA VAL A 60 16.75 -3.15 6.69
C VAL A 60 17.62 -3.05 7.94
N ARG A 61 18.60 -2.15 7.92
CA ARG A 61 19.55 -1.89 9.01
C ARG A 61 19.82 -0.39 9.07
N GLY A 62 19.30 0.27 10.10
CA GLY A 62 19.39 1.72 10.21
C GLY A 62 18.59 2.37 9.08
N ASP A 63 19.28 3.19 8.30
CA ASP A 63 18.83 3.92 7.11
C ASP A 63 19.25 3.25 5.80
N HIS A 64 19.60 1.95 5.86
CA HIS A 64 20.00 1.16 4.69
C HIS A 64 19.16 -0.09 4.53
N ILE A 65 19.10 -0.61 3.30
CA ILE A 65 18.64 -1.96 3.01
C ILE A 65 19.77 -2.78 2.38
N ALA A 66 20.05 -3.94 2.97
CA ALA A 66 21.04 -4.89 2.49
C ALA A 66 20.37 -5.97 1.63
N CYS A 67 20.86 -6.13 0.40
CA CYS A 67 20.37 -7.17 -0.50
C CYS A 67 20.71 -8.57 0.05
N LEU A 68 19.70 -9.45 0.16
CA LEU A 68 19.87 -10.82 0.66
C LEU A 68 20.93 -11.64 -0.11
N TYR A 69 21.17 -11.34 -1.38
CA TYR A 69 22.03 -12.18 -2.21
C TYR A 69 23.52 -12.04 -1.85
N HIS A 70 24.05 -10.81 -1.85
CA HIS A 70 25.49 -10.56 -1.62
C HIS A 70 25.74 -9.48 -0.57
N GLY A 71 24.70 -9.03 0.14
CA GLY A 71 24.81 -8.04 1.20
C GLY A 71 25.16 -6.63 0.74
N TRP A 72 25.03 -6.30 -0.56
CA TRP A 72 25.19 -4.91 -1.02
C TRP A 72 24.18 -4.02 -0.31
N GLN A 73 24.65 -2.93 0.28
CA GLN A 73 23.85 -2.07 1.14
C GLN A 73 23.59 -0.75 0.43
N TYR A 74 22.32 -0.34 0.39
CA TYR A 74 21.87 0.88 -0.26
C TYR A 74 21.27 1.83 0.77
N ASP A 75 21.65 3.10 0.72
CA ASP A 75 21.08 4.15 1.59
C ASP A 75 19.69 4.59 1.12
N THR A 76 19.05 5.50 1.87
CA THR A 76 17.70 6.05 1.56
C THR A 76 17.58 6.69 0.17
N ALA A 77 18.68 7.15 -0.43
CA ALA A 77 18.73 7.71 -1.78
C ALA A 77 19.02 6.65 -2.86
N GLY A 78 18.98 5.37 -2.50
CA GLY A 78 19.23 4.22 -3.36
C GLY A 78 20.70 4.03 -3.72
N GLN A 79 21.64 4.80 -3.16
CA GLN A 79 23.06 4.69 -3.46
C GLN A 79 23.66 3.47 -2.76
N CYS A 80 24.38 2.63 -3.50
CA CYS A 80 25.18 1.58 -2.89
C CYS A 80 26.31 2.21 -2.07
N ARG A 81 26.33 1.93 -0.76
CA ARG A 81 27.33 2.46 0.18
C ARG A 81 28.34 1.42 0.61
N HIS A 82 28.00 0.15 0.51
CA HIS A 82 28.86 -0.91 1.01
C HIS A 82 28.71 -2.20 0.21
N ILE A 83 29.85 -2.78 -0.17
CA ILE A 83 29.95 -4.07 -0.84
C ILE A 83 30.78 -5.00 0.07
N PRO A 84 30.18 -5.96 0.77
CA PRO A 84 30.89 -6.77 1.78
C PRO A 84 32.13 -7.52 1.27
N ALA A 85 32.13 -7.94 0.00
CA ALA A 85 33.27 -8.63 -0.60
C ALA A 85 34.48 -7.71 -0.88
N HIS A 86 34.25 -6.39 -0.91
CA HIS A 86 35.26 -5.37 -1.16
C HIS A 86 35.04 -4.19 -0.18
N PRO A 87 35.28 -4.40 1.13
CA PRO A 87 34.87 -3.44 2.16
C PRO A 87 35.60 -2.09 2.07
N GLU A 88 36.81 -2.06 1.51
CA GLU A 88 37.62 -0.85 1.33
C GLU A 88 37.37 -0.14 -0.02
N LEU A 89 36.45 -0.68 -0.85
CA LEU A 89 36.15 -0.09 -2.15
C LEU A 89 35.34 1.19 -1.96
N ASP A 90 35.83 2.29 -2.55
CA ASP A 90 35.00 3.46 -2.79
C ASP A 90 33.96 3.13 -3.87
N VAL A 91 32.72 2.90 -3.45
CA VAL A 91 31.67 2.40 -4.33
C VAL A 91 31.28 3.49 -5.35
N PRO A 92 31.30 3.18 -6.67
CA PRO A 92 30.95 4.18 -7.67
C PRO A 92 29.54 4.77 -7.46
N GLY A 93 29.44 6.09 -7.57
CA GLY A 93 28.18 6.83 -7.42
C GLY A 93 27.09 6.50 -8.46
N SER A 94 27.45 5.75 -9.50
CA SER A 94 26.53 5.24 -10.53
C SER A 94 25.75 4.00 -10.10
N ILE A 95 26.18 3.30 -9.04
CA ILE A 95 25.49 2.11 -8.54
C ILE A 95 24.33 2.55 -7.65
N ARG A 96 23.17 2.74 -8.28
CA ARG A 96 21.96 3.24 -7.62
C ARG A 96 20.72 2.41 -7.96
N VAL A 97 19.86 2.24 -6.97
CA VAL A 97 18.48 1.76 -7.14
C VAL A 97 17.59 2.96 -7.49
N PRO A 98 16.70 2.86 -8.48
CA PRO A 98 15.68 3.87 -8.71
C PRO A 98 14.76 4.01 -7.49
N VAL A 99 14.66 5.24 -6.97
CA VAL A 99 13.82 5.59 -5.82
C VAL A 99 12.64 6.43 -6.26
N PHE A 100 11.52 6.33 -5.55
CA PHE A 100 10.31 7.07 -5.86
C PHE A 100 9.94 8.01 -4.70
N GLN A 101 9.22 9.08 -5.03
CA GLN A 101 8.68 9.99 -4.02
C GLN A 101 7.63 9.26 -3.18
N THR A 102 7.85 9.23 -1.87
CA THR A 102 7.03 8.48 -0.90
C THR A 102 6.46 9.41 0.15
N VAL A 103 5.17 9.27 0.44
CA VAL A 103 4.48 10.04 1.48
C VAL A 103 3.59 9.13 2.30
N GLU A 104 3.56 9.33 3.62
CA GLU A 104 2.59 8.68 4.50
C GLU A 104 1.42 9.62 4.77
N ALA A 105 0.21 9.16 4.45
CA ALA A 105 -1.02 9.94 4.63
C ALA A 105 -2.22 9.02 4.75
N ALA A 106 -3.21 9.41 5.56
CA ALA A 106 -4.47 8.67 5.74
C ALA A 106 -4.27 7.18 6.14
N GLY A 107 -3.25 6.90 6.96
CA GLY A 107 -2.92 5.53 7.41
C GLY A 107 -2.28 4.63 6.34
N MET A 108 -1.90 5.20 5.20
CA MET A 108 -1.34 4.48 4.04
C MET A 108 0.01 5.07 3.62
N ILE A 109 0.85 4.23 3.02
CA ILE A 109 2.07 4.65 2.31
C ILE A 109 1.70 4.84 0.84
N TRP A 110 2.02 6.02 0.33
CA TRP A 110 1.77 6.44 -1.04
C TRP A 110 3.08 6.59 -1.80
N VAL A 111 3.08 6.18 -3.07
CA VAL A 111 4.19 6.40 -4.00
C VAL A 111 3.72 7.19 -5.21
N ALA A 112 4.51 8.16 -5.65
CA ALA A 112 4.30 8.82 -6.94
C ALA A 112 5.10 8.07 -8.02
N THR A 113 4.41 7.57 -9.04
CA THR A 113 5.04 6.85 -10.16
C THR A 113 5.71 7.78 -11.17
N GLU A 114 5.44 9.07 -11.06
CA GLU A 114 6.06 10.16 -11.83
C GLU A 114 6.39 11.33 -10.88
N PRO A 115 7.44 12.12 -11.15
CA PRO A 115 7.76 13.30 -10.34
C PRO A 115 6.56 14.26 -10.26
N THR A 116 6.23 14.72 -9.06
CA THR A 116 5.10 15.61 -8.84
C THR A 116 5.30 16.52 -7.64
N GLU A 117 4.82 17.76 -7.73
CA GLU A 117 4.72 18.69 -6.60
C GLU A 117 3.41 18.51 -5.82
N SER A 118 2.48 17.69 -6.31
CA SER A 118 1.20 17.42 -5.62
C SER A 118 1.38 16.53 -4.41
N ALA A 119 0.58 16.78 -3.36
CA ALA A 119 0.42 15.86 -2.25
C ALA A 119 -0.44 14.64 -2.67
N PRO A 120 -0.29 13.48 -1.99
CA PRO A 120 -1.20 12.36 -2.20
C PRO A 120 -2.64 12.71 -1.76
N PRO A 121 -3.65 12.01 -2.29
CA PRO A 121 -5.02 12.13 -1.84
C PRO A 121 -5.18 11.93 -0.34
N ALA A 122 -5.93 12.82 0.32
CA ALA A 122 -6.36 12.68 1.69
C ALA A 122 -7.74 13.33 1.90
N PRO A 123 -8.57 12.85 2.83
CA PRO A 123 -9.74 13.57 3.28
C PRO A 123 -9.35 14.92 3.91
N GLN A 124 -10.24 15.91 3.81
CA GLN A 124 -10.04 17.23 4.42
C GLN A 124 -9.87 17.14 5.95
N GLU A 125 -10.59 16.23 6.59
CA GLU A 125 -10.43 15.87 8.00
C GLU A 125 -10.26 14.35 8.10
N THR A 126 -9.00 13.89 8.14
CA THR A 126 -8.72 12.46 8.31
C THR A 126 -8.93 12.01 9.76
N GLY A 127 -8.60 12.87 10.73
CA GLY A 127 -8.59 12.52 12.14
C GLY A 127 -7.56 11.42 12.47
N GLU A 128 -7.81 10.68 13.55
CA GLU A 128 -7.10 9.44 13.82
C GLU A 128 -7.47 8.35 12.80
N THR A 129 -6.55 7.43 12.55
CA THR A 129 -6.76 6.30 11.64
C THR A 129 -6.51 4.99 12.34
N VAL A 130 -7.39 4.01 12.15
CA VAL A 130 -7.19 2.64 12.63
C VAL A 130 -7.05 1.69 11.44
N PRO A 131 -5.92 0.98 11.28
CA PRO A 131 -5.72 0.07 10.16
C PRO A 131 -6.66 -1.13 10.28
N VAL A 132 -7.31 -1.53 9.19
CA VAL A 132 -8.09 -2.79 9.16
C VAL A 132 -7.25 -3.90 8.56
N ARG A 133 -7.00 -3.86 7.25
CA ARG A 133 -6.08 -4.77 6.54
C ARG A 133 -5.84 -4.33 5.10
N SER A 134 -4.82 -4.90 4.47
CA SER A 134 -4.68 -4.94 3.01
C SER A 134 -5.31 -6.23 2.47
N VAL A 135 -6.01 -6.16 1.34
CA VAL A 135 -6.67 -7.28 0.67
C VAL A 135 -6.26 -7.31 -0.78
N PHE A 136 -6.00 -8.50 -1.31
CA PHE A 136 -5.59 -8.69 -2.69
C PHE A 136 -6.64 -9.54 -3.40
N PHE A 137 -7.06 -9.11 -4.58
CA PHE A 137 -8.11 -9.74 -5.38
C PHE A 137 -7.57 -10.14 -6.74
N GLY A 138 -8.02 -11.29 -7.25
CA GLY A 138 -7.88 -11.69 -8.65
C GLY A 138 -8.95 -11.06 -9.53
N ALA A 139 -9.14 -9.74 -9.41
CA ALA A 139 -10.11 -8.98 -10.19
C ALA A 139 -9.57 -7.57 -10.51
N ALA A 140 -10.00 -7.00 -11.63
CA ALA A 140 -9.76 -5.61 -12.01
C ALA A 140 -10.38 -4.62 -11.00
N VAL A 141 -9.85 -3.39 -10.95
CA VAL A 141 -10.26 -2.36 -9.98
C VAL A 141 -11.77 -2.07 -10.04
N ASP A 142 -12.33 -1.96 -11.25
CA ASP A 142 -13.76 -1.65 -11.44
C ASP A 142 -14.66 -2.76 -10.88
N ALA A 143 -14.26 -4.02 -11.03
CA ALA A 143 -14.99 -5.17 -10.46
C ALA A 143 -14.93 -5.16 -8.92
N VAL A 144 -13.79 -4.77 -8.33
CA VAL A 144 -13.66 -4.63 -6.87
C VAL A 144 -14.53 -3.49 -6.35
N LEU A 145 -14.57 -2.34 -7.05
CA LEU A 145 -15.43 -1.21 -6.69
C LEU A 145 -16.92 -1.60 -6.75
N ALA A 146 -17.36 -2.26 -7.82
CA ALA A 146 -18.73 -2.77 -7.92
C ALA A 146 -19.08 -3.78 -6.82
N ALA A 147 -18.12 -4.63 -6.42
CA ALA A 147 -18.29 -5.57 -5.32
C ALA A 147 -18.39 -4.84 -3.96
N ILE A 148 -17.65 -3.75 -3.74
CA ILE A 148 -17.76 -2.93 -2.52
C ILE A 148 -19.16 -2.34 -2.40
N GLU A 149 -19.73 -1.80 -3.49
CA GLU A 149 -21.07 -1.20 -3.49
C GLU A 149 -22.19 -2.23 -3.19
N THR A 150 -22.00 -3.47 -3.61
CA THR A 150 -23.01 -4.53 -3.49
C THR A 150 -22.81 -5.45 -2.30
N THR A 151 -21.65 -5.41 -1.65
CA THR A 151 -21.37 -6.20 -0.44
C THR A 151 -21.98 -5.50 0.77
N PRO A 152 -22.97 -6.10 1.46
CA PRO A 152 -23.60 -5.49 2.62
C PRO A 152 -22.55 -5.12 3.67
N SER A 153 -22.45 -3.84 3.96
CA SER A 153 -21.73 -3.34 5.12
C SER A 153 -22.73 -2.94 6.18
N ARG A 154 -22.35 -3.12 7.45
CA ARG A 154 -23.13 -2.65 8.60
C ARG A 154 -22.27 -1.68 9.37
N PRO A 155 -22.86 -0.62 9.95
CA PRO A 155 -22.09 0.21 10.85
C PRO A 155 -21.65 -0.64 12.04
N PHE A 156 -20.57 -0.23 12.69
CA PHE A 156 -20.11 -0.81 13.93
C PHE A 156 -21.07 -0.51 15.09
N SER A 157 -21.89 0.55 14.97
CA SER A 157 -23.07 0.72 15.83
C SER A 157 -24.14 -0.33 15.50
N ASP A 158 -24.93 -0.73 16.49
CA ASP A 158 -26.01 -1.72 16.32
C ASP A 158 -27.25 -1.20 15.53
N GLU A 159 -27.17 0.00 14.95
CA GLU A 159 -28.26 0.61 14.17
C GLU A 159 -28.12 0.28 12.67
N ALA A 160 -29.22 -0.10 12.00
CA ALA A 160 -29.18 -0.34 10.56
C ALA A 160 -29.07 0.98 9.78
N ALA A 161 -28.05 1.10 8.91
CA ALA A 161 -27.85 2.24 8.04
C ALA A 161 -27.41 1.79 6.64
N ALA A 162 -27.79 2.57 5.62
CA ALA A 162 -27.27 2.38 4.28
C ALA A 162 -25.79 2.78 4.21
N SER A 163 -25.05 2.14 3.31
CA SER A 163 -23.67 2.51 3.01
C SER A 163 -23.58 3.32 1.72
N VAL A 164 -22.68 4.31 1.70
CA VAL A 164 -22.44 5.15 0.54
C VAL A 164 -20.94 5.12 0.22
N LEU A 165 -20.61 4.66 -0.98
CA LEU A 165 -19.25 4.72 -1.53
C LEU A 165 -19.09 6.04 -2.32
N ARG A 166 -18.02 6.78 -2.06
CA ARG A 166 -17.69 8.02 -2.77
C ARG A 166 -16.20 8.08 -3.06
N GLN A 167 -15.82 8.43 -4.28
CA GLN A 167 -14.43 8.75 -4.60
C GLN A 167 -14.04 10.08 -3.96
N ILE A 168 -12.93 10.11 -3.21
CA ILE A 168 -12.36 11.36 -2.67
C ILE A 168 -11.54 12.00 -3.77
N ASP A 169 -10.48 11.32 -4.21
CA ASP A 169 -9.61 11.74 -5.30
C ASP A 169 -8.75 10.56 -5.76
N GLY A 170 -8.53 10.45 -7.07
CA GLY A 170 -7.76 9.39 -7.72
C GLY A 170 -8.06 7.99 -7.18
N ARG A 171 -7.12 7.43 -6.43
CA ARG A 171 -7.15 6.05 -5.92
C ARG A 171 -7.70 5.91 -4.50
N LEU A 172 -8.24 7.00 -3.94
CA LEU A 172 -8.81 7.04 -2.60
C LEU A 172 -10.34 7.18 -2.64
N TYR A 173 -11.02 6.30 -1.91
CA TYR A 173 -12.47 6.30 -1.75
C TYR A 173 -12.84 6.32 -0.27
N ALA A 174 -14.02 6.87 0.04
CA ALA A 174 -14.66 6.78 1.34
C ALA A 174 -15.90 5.89 1.25
N LEU A 175 -15.97 4.87 2.10
CA LEU A 175 -17.20 4.12 2.37
C LEU A 175 -17.76 4.60 3.71
N THR A 176 -18.86 5.35 3.66
CA THR A 176 -19.58 5.80 4.85
C THR A 176 -20.67 4.78 5.17
N VAL A 177 -20.70 4.27 6.39
CA VAL A 177 -21.68 3.30 6.87
C VAL A 177 -22.25 3.81 8.19
N GLY A 178 -23.45 4.39 8.15
CA GLY A 178 -23.97 5.14 9.30
C GLY A 178 -23.02 6.27 9.70
N ASN A 179 -22.51 6.23 10.94
CA ASN A 179 -21.55 7.20 11.47
C ASN A 179 -20.08 6.77 11.32
N ASP A 180 -19.83 5.58 10.77
CA ASP A 180 -18.48 5.06 10.60
C ASP A 180 -17.99 5.35 9.17
N MET A 181 -16.71 5.72 9.05
CA MET A 181 -16.10 6.02 7.76
C MET A 181 -14.88 5.11 7.54
N LEU A 182 -14.85 4.42 6.41
CA LEU A 182 -13.67 3.70 5.93
C LEU A 182 -13.03 4.46 4.79
N LEU A 183 -11.71 4.62 4.85
CA LEU A 183 -10.89 5.01 3.73
C LEU A 183 -10.39 3.77 3.01
N LEU A 184 -10.59 3.75 1.70
CA LEU A 184 -10.28 2.64 0.81
C LEU A 184 -9.28 3.13 -0.23
N GLY A 185 -8.01 2.72 -0.10
CA GLY A 185 -6.98 2.96 -1.09
C GLY A 185 -6.89 1.78 -2.05
N LEU A 186 -7.13 1.98 -3.35
CA LEU A 186 -7.10 0.91 -4.35
C LEU A 186 -6.03 1.17 -5.41
N HIS A 187 -5.29 0.12 -5.80
CA HIS A 187 -4.45 0.17 -6.99
C HIS A 187 -4.41 -1.16 -7.72
N SER A 188 -4.16 -1.07 -9.03
CA SER A 188 -3.90 -2.23 -9.88
C SER A 188 -2.49 -2.76 -9.61
N LEU A 189 -2.42 -4.04 -9.25
CA LEU A 189 -1.18 -4.82 -9.24
C LEU A 189 -0.84 -5.27 -10.67
N SER A 190 -1.87 -5.54 -11.47
CA SER A 190 -1.89 -5.86 -12.91
C SER A 190 -3.32 -5.71 -13.43
N GLY A 191 -3.57 -5.81 -14.74
CA GLY A 191 -4.92 -5.66 -15.32
C GLY A 191 -6.05 -6.44 -14.61
N GLU A 192 -5.77 -7.67 -14.17
CA GLU A 192 -6.75 -8.54 -13.49
C GLU A 192 -6.47 -8.74 -12.00
N ARG A 193 -5.63 -7.91 -11.37
CA ARG A 193 -5.33 -8.03 -9.93
C ARG A 193 -5.29 -6.68 -9.25
N THR A 194 -5.97 -6.59 -8.11
CA THR A 194 -6.14 -5.34 -7.37
C THR A 194 -5.71 -5.52 -5.92
N ALA A 195 -5.05 -4.51 -5.37
CA ALA A 195 -4.86 -4.35 -3.94
C ALA A 195 -5.82 -3.28 -3.39
N LEU A 196 -6.39 -3.56 -2.22
CA LEU A 196 -7.25 -2.68 -1.45
C LEU A 196 -6.66 -2.53 -0.04
N HIS A 197 -6.37 -1.30 0.37
CA HIS A 197 -5.94 -0.94 1.71
C HIS A 197 -7.10 -0.30 2.45
N VAL A 198 -7.50 -0.88 3.59
CA VAL A 198 -8.69 -0.45 4.35
C VAL A 198 -8.25 0.15 5.68
N VAL A 199 -8.71 1.37 5.93
CA VAL A 199 -8.45 2.15 7.15
C VAL A 199 -9.79 2.68 7.67
N ILE A 200 -10.01 2.64 8.97
CA ILE A 200 -11.13 3.36 9.61
C ILE A 200 -10.65 4.79 9.88
N ALA A 201 -11.38 5.80 9.41
CA ALA A 201 -11.17 7.19 9.79
C ALA A 201 -12.01 7.48 11.06
N GLY A 202 -11.34 7.62 12.20
CA GLY A 202 -11.98 7.85 13.48
C GLY A 202 -11.12 7.44 14.69
N PRO A 203 -11.55 7.79 15.91
CA PRO A 203 -10.75 7.65 17.11
C PRO A 203 -10.43 6.19 17.45
N ALA A 204 -9.15 5.92 17.75
CA ALA A 204 -8.69 4.58 18.12
C ALA A 204 -9.42 4.03 19.35
N ALA A 205 -9.78 4.90 20.31
CA ALA A 205 -10.54 4.51 21.50
C ALA A 205 -11.91 3.87 21.18
N ARG A 206 -12.52 4.21 20.03
CA ARG A 206 -13.78 3.61 19.57
C ARG A 206 -13.57 2.33 18.78
N TYR A 207 -12.56 2.31 17.91
CA TYR A 207 -12.46 1.28 16.87
C TYR A 207 -11.40 0.21 17.13
N ALA A 208 -10.35 0.48 17.92
CA ALA A 208 -9.33 -0.53 18.20
C ALA A 208 -9.95 -1.78 18.86
N GLY A 209 -9.53 -2.96 18.42
CA GLY A 209 -10.12 -4.22 18.85
C GLY A 209 -11.44 -4.53 18.15
N LYS A 210 -12.59 -4.26 18.79
CA LYS A 210 -13.90 -4.71 18.29
C LYS A 210 -14.32 -4.04 16.97
N GLY A 211 -14.11 -2.73 16.83
CA GLY A 211 -14.44 -2.03 15.58
C GLY A 211 -13.57 -2.48 14.41
N GLN A 212 -12.28 -2.70 14.67
CA GLN A 212 -11.34 -3.26 13.70
C GLN A 212 -11.77 -4.68 13.30
N ALA A 213 -12.11 -5.54 14.25
CA ALA A 213 -12.60 -6.90 13.98
C ALA A 213 -13.92 -6.92 13.19
N HIS A 214 -14.82 -5.98 13.45
CA HIS A 214 -16.07 -5.80 12.71
C HIS A 214 -15.82 -5.53 11.23
N PHE A 215 -15.00 -4.53 10.90
CA PHE A 215 -14.68 -4.23 9.50
C PHE A 215 -13.73 -5.26 8.87
N LEU A 216 -12.92 -5.97 9.67
CA LEU A 216 -12.16 -7.13 9.22
C LEU A 216 -13.09 -8.23 8.69
N ALA A 217 -14.19 -8.52 9.39
CA ALA A 217 -15.17 -9.50 8.95
C ALA A 217 -15.83 -9.08 7.63
N TRP A 218 -16.20 -7.81 7.48
CA TRP A 218 -16.72 -7.28 6.21
C TRP A 218 -15.72 -7.45 5.06
N THR A 219 -14.44 -7.10 5.26
CA THR A 219 -13.42 -7.29 4.21
C THR A 219 -13.20 -8.77 3.85
N ALA A 220 -13.40 -9.70 4.78
CA ALA A 220 -13.34 -11.14 4.51
C ALA A 220 -14.51 -11.59 3.62
N GLU A 221 -15.73 -11.14 3.93
CA GLU A 221 -16.91 -11.40 3.09
C GLU A 221 -16.77 -10.81 1.69
N LEU A 222 -16.29 -9.57 1.57
CA LEU A 222 -16.00 -8.93 0.27
C LEU A 222 -15.07 -9.80 -0.58
N ARG A 223 -14.00 -10.32 0.04
CA ARG A 223 -13.06 -11.22 -0.64
C ARG A 223 -13.73 -12.52 -1.09
N HIS A 224 -14.46 -13.19 -0.21
CA HIS A 224 -15.16 -14.42 -0.56
C HIS A 224 -16.15 -14.21 -1.72
N ARG A 225 -16.88 -13.09 -1.74
CA ARG A 225 -17.82 -12.78 -2.82
C ARG A 225 -17.13 -12.61 -4.18
N ILE A 226 -16.00 -11.91 -4.21
CA ILE A 226 -15.23 -11.71 -5.45
C ILE A 226 -14.63 -13.04 -5.91
N GLU A 227 -14.03 -13.82 -5.00
CA GLU A 227 -13.38 -15.09 -5.33
C GLU A 227 -14.37 -16.22 -5.68
N ALA A 228 -15.63 -16.13 -5.23
CA ALA A 228 -16.69 -17.10 -5.54
C ALA A 228 -17.32 -16.87 -6.93
N GLN A 229 -17.06 -15.73 -7.58
CA GLN A 229 -17.50 -15.52 -8.96
C GLN A 229 -16.71 -16.46 -9.88
N PRO A 230 -17.37 -17.16 -10.81
CA PRO A 230 -16.65 -17.98 -11.79
C PRO A 230 -15.69 -17.06 -12.54
N ALA A 231 -14.42 -17.48 -12.66
CA ALA A 231 -13.44 -16.76 -13.46
C ALA A 231 -14.07 -16.51 -14.83
N ALA A 232 -14.18 -15.23 -15.22
CA ALA A 232 -14.66 -14.88 -16.55
C ALA A 232 -13.85 -15.73 -17.54
N ALA A 233 -14.54 -16.57 -18.33
CA ALA A 233 -13.89 -17.45 -19.28
C ALA A 233 -12.94 -16.57 -20.11
N VAL A 234 -11.64 -16.83 -19.97
CA VAL A 234 -10.61 -16.10 -20.69
C VAL A 234 -10.95 -16.28 -22.17
N ALA A 235 -11.47 -15.21 -22.79
CA ALA A 235 -11.76 -15.21 -24.21
C ALA A 235 -10.41 -15.43 -24.91
N ALA A 236 -10.29 -16.59 -25.57
CA ALA A 236 -9.16 -16.99 -26.38
C ALA A 236 -9.03 -16.12 -27.63
#